data_AF-A0A8J7H3I9-F1
#
_entry.id   AF-A0A8J7H3I9-F1
#
_cell.length_a   1.000
_cell.length_b   1.000
_cell.length_c   1.000
_cell.angle_alpha   90.00
_cell.angle_beta   90.00
_cell.angle_gamma   90.00
#
_symmetry.space_group_name_H-M   'P 1'
#
loop_
_entity.id
_entity.type
_entity.pdbx_description
1 polymer ?
#
loop_
_entity_poly.entity_id
_entity_poly.type
_entity_poly.pdbx_seq_one_letter_code
_entity_poly.pdbx_strand_id
1 'polypeptide(L)' 'MAYYHTCSECGAFLDPGEKCDCSKKSEQLRKKYEQLTAVTNDGQIVLGGNLIENCKNQNKKPIWH' A
#
# COMPACT_ATOMS: atom_id res chain seq x y z
N MET A 1 -8.87 -22.98 30.75
CA MET A 1 -7.85 -22.42 29.84
C MET A 1 -8.50 -22.08 28.52
N ALA A 2 -8.17 -20.94 27.91
CA ALA A 2 -8.64 -20.64 26.56
C ALA A 2 -7.89 -21.53 25.55
N TYR A 3 -8.62 -22.10 24.59
CA TYR A 3 -8.06 -22.95 23.52
C TYR A 3 -7.47 -22.11 22.39
N TYR A 4 -7.45 -20.78 22.50
CA TYR A 4 -6.95 -19.85 21.51
C TYR A 4 -6.25 -18.70 22.22
N HIS A 5 -5.45 -17.94 21.48
CA HIS A 5 -4.89 -16.67 21.93
C HIS A 5 -5.36 -15.54 21.03
N THR A 6 -5.52 -14.35 21.59
CA THR A 6 -5.92 -13.17 20.83
C THR A 6 -4.67 -12.36 20.48
N CYS A 7 -4.54 -11.94 19.22
CA CYS A 7 -3.47 -11.04 18.81
C CYS A 7 -3.66 -9.66 19.47
N SER A 8 -2.63 -9.14 20.15
CA SER A 8 -2.65 -7.81 20.76
C SER A 8 -2.75 -6.67 19.75
N GLU A 9 -2.27 -6.89 18.52
CA GLU A 9 -2.18 -5.85 17.49
C GLU A 9 -3.47 -5.71 16.68
N CYS A 10 -4.05 -6.83 16.23
CA CYS A 10 -5.23 -6.82 15.34
C CYS A 10 -6.49 -7.44 15.96
N GLY A 11 -6.39 -8.04 17.15
CA GLY A 11 -7.53 -8.67 17.83
C GLY A 11 -7.98 -10.01 17.25
N ALA A 12 -7.23 -10.59 16.30
CA ALA A 12 -7.56 -11.89 15.72
C ALA A 12 -7.50 -13.01 16.77
N PHE A 13 -8.46 -13.93 16.73
CA PHE A 13 -8.43 -15.18 17.50
C PHE A 13 -7.59 -16.21 16.74
N LEU A 14 -6.55 -16.74 17.40
CA LEU A 14 -5.54 -17.61 16.80
C LEU A 14 -5.46 -18.93 17.55
N ASP A 15 -5.38 -20.02 16.79
CA ASP A 15 -5.28 -21.37 17.37
C ASP A 15 -3.91 -21.62 18.03
N PRO A 16 -3.80 -22.59 18.95
CA PRO A 16 -2.55 -22.93 19.63
C PRO A 16 -1.54 -23.46 18.61
N GLY A 17 -0.56 -22.62 18.25
CA GLY A 17 0.46 -22.93 17.25
C GLY A 17 0.39 -22.06 15.99
N GLU A 18 -0.71 -21.33 15.79
CA GLU A 18 -0.75 -20.29 14.77
C GLU A 18 0.01 -19.04 15.22
N LYS A 19 0.64 -18.36 14.27
CA LYS A 19 1.31 -17.08 14.50
C LYS A 19 0.56 -16.01 13.73
N CYS A 20 0.26 -14.90 14.38
CA CYS A 20 -0.28 -13.75 13.69
C CYS A 20 0.73 -13.18 12.69
N ASP A 21 0.28 -12.82 11.50
CA ASP A 21 1.08 -12.18 10.46
C ASP A 21 0.59 -10.75 10.12
N CYS A 22 -0.26 -10.16 10.97
CA CYS A 22 -0.90 -8.87 10.73
C CYS A 22 0.11 -7.73 10.48
N SER A 23 1.18 -7.66 11.28
CA SER A 23 2.24 -6.66 11.10
C SER A 23 3.01 -6.85 9.79
N LYS A 24 3.22 -8.10 9.35
CA LYS A 24 3.90 -8.38 8.09
C LYS A 24 3.03 -8.00 6.90
N LYS A 25 1.73 -8.32 6.98
CA LYS A 25 0.74 -7.94 5.97
C LYS A 25 0.59 -6.42 5.86
N SER A 26 0.55 -5.70 6.99
CA SER A 26 0.46 -4.24 6.98
C SER A 26 1.68 -3.60 6.34
N GLU A 27 2.89 -4.10 6.64
CA GLU A 27 4.12 -3.63 6.00
C GLU A 27 4.15 -3.91 4.49
N GLN A 28 3.76 -5.12 4.07
CA GLN A 28 3.67 -5.48 2.66
C GLN A 28 2.65 -4.63 1.92
N LEU A 29 1.51 -4.35 2.54
CA LEU A 29 0.46 -3.53 1.97
C LEU A 29 0.92 -2.08 1.81
N ARG A 30 1.61 -1.53 2.82
CA ARG A 30 2.25 -0.21 2.73
C ARG A 30 3.20 -0.14 1.55
N LYS A 31 4.13 -1.08 1.41
CA LYS A 31 5.08 -1.14 0.28
C LYS A 31 4.38 -1.22 -1.08
N LYS A 32 3.28 -1.99 -1.17
CA LYS A 32 2.47 -2.06 -2.40
C LYS A 32 1.83 -0.73 -2.72
N TYR A 33 1.24 -0.06 -1.74
CA TYR A 33 0.65 1.27 -1.95
C TYR A 33 1.70 2.30 -2.32
N GLU A 34 2.89 2.27 -1.72
CA GLU A 34 4.01 3.16 -2.11
C GLU A 34 4.47 2.92 -3.56
N GLN A 35 4.43 1.69 -4.05
CA GLN A 35 4.76 1.39 -5.45
C GLN A 35 3.65 1.80 -6.43
N LEU A 36 2.39 1.69 -5.99
CA LEU A 36 1.22 1.97 -6.82
C LEU A 36 0.76 3.42 -6.76
N THR A 37 1.14 4.17 -5.72
CA THR A 37 0.67 5.53 -5.49
C THR A 37 1.83 6.49 -5.33
N ALA A 38 1.68 7.71 -5.82
CA ALA A 38 2.60 8.81 -5.54
C ALA A 38 1.82 9.94 -4.87
N VAL A 39 2.48 10.65 -3.95
CA VAL A 39 1.92 11.86 -3.34
C VAL A 39 2.49 13.05 -4.10
N THR A 40 1.61 13.88 -4.65
CA THR A 40 1.97 15.13 -5.31
C THR A 40 2.26 16.23 -4.27
N ASN A 41 2.91 17.32 -4.69
CA ASN A 41 3.24 18.44 -3.79
C ASN A 41 1.98 19.11 -3.19
N ASP A 42 0.84 18.97 -3.86
CA ASP A 42 -0.46 19.48 -3.41
C ASP A 42 -1.17 18.53 -2.43
N GLY A 43 -0.51 17.41 -2.06
CA GLY A 43 -1.03 16.41 -1.14
C GLY A 43 -2.01 15.41 -1.77
N GLN A 44 -2.24 15.47 -3.09
CA GLN A 44 -3.09 14.50 -3.79
C GLN A 44 -2.36 13.17 -3.98
N ILE A 45 -3.04 12.08 -3.64
CA ILE A 45 -2.60 10.71 -3.94
C ILE A 45 -3.03 10.38 -5.37
N VAL A 46 -2.06 10.06 -6.22
CA VAL A 46 -2.27 9.67 -7.61
C VAL A 46 -1.90 8.21 -7.82
N LEU A 47 -2.65 7.53 -8.67
CA LEU A 47 -2.40 6.13 -9.04
C LEU A 47 -1.34 6.08 -10.15
N GLY A 48 -0.41 5.12 -10.07
CA GLY A 48 0.70 4.95 -11.01
C GLY A 48 2.06 5.42 -10.47
N GLY A 49 2.41 5.03 -9.24
CA GLY A 49 3.62 5.48 -8.52
C GLY A 49 4.92 5.55 -9.35
N ASN A 50 5.20 4.55 -10.21
CA ASN A 50 6.38 4.52 -11.09
C ASN A 50 6.19 5.15 -12.50
N LEU A 51 5.00 5.66 -12.84
CA LEU A 51 4.70 6.25 -14.15
C LEU A 51 4.94 7.77 -14.20
N ILE A 52 5.10 8.43 -13.05
CA ILE A 52 5.17 9.91 -13.00
C ILE A 52 6.56 10.45 -13.33
N GLU A 53 7.62 9.68 -13.12
CA GLU A 53 8.98 10.13 -13.50
C GLU A 53 9.14 10.28 -15.02
N ASN A 54 8.34 9.58 -15.83
CA ASN A 54 8.36 9.68 -17.30
C ASN A 54 7.41 10.75 -17.87
N CYS A 55 6.62 11.44 -17.04
CA CYS A 55 5.66 12.46 -17.50
C CYS A 55 6.19 13.90 -17.52
N LYS A 56 7.45 14.15 -17.14
CA LYS A 56 8.06 15.50 -17.25
C LYS A 56 8.56 15.86 -18.66
N ASN A 57 8.42 14.96 -19.64
CA ASN A 57 8.92 15.20 -21.00
C ASN A 57 7.84 15.05 -22.10
N GLN A 58 6.69 15.69 -21.91
CA GLN A 58 5.69 15.82 -22.98
C GLN A 58 5.37 17.29 -23.26
N ASN A 59 6.35 17.99 -23.82
CA ASN A 59 6.11 19.07 -24.78
C ASN A 59 5.47 18.50 -26.07
N LYS A 60 4.30 17.86 -25.97
CA LYS A 60 3.49 17.49 -27.13
C LYS A 60 2.15 18.19 -26.99
N LYS A 61 2.07 19.35 -27.65
CA LYS A 61 0.80 20.06 -27.85
C LYS A 61 -0.22 19.08 -28.45
N PRO A 62 -1.48 19.04 -27.98
CA PRO A 62 -2.50 18.24 -28.63
C PRO A 62 -2.74 18.78 -30.04
N ILE A 63 -2.49 17.96 -31.05
CA ILE A 63 -2.91 18.22 -32.42
C ILE A 63 -4.37 17.80 -32.49
N TRP A 64 -5.29 18.77 -32.51
CA TRP A 64 -6.67 18.53 -32.91
C TRP A 64 -6.70 18.52 -34.44
N HIS A 65 -7.03 17.38 -35.04
CA HIS A 65 -7.34 17.24 -36.46
C HIS A 65 -8.79 16.82 -36.64
#